data_AF-A0A2D2GZR9-F1
#
_entry.id   AF-A0A2D2GZR9-F1
#
_cell.length_a   1.000
_cell.length_b   1.000
_cell.length_c   1.000
_cell.angle_alpha   90.00
_cell.angle_beta   90.00
_cell.angle_gamma   90.00
#
_symmetry.space_group_name_H-M   'P 1'
#
loop_
_entity.id
_entity.type
_entity.pdbx_description
1 polymer ?
#
loop_
_entity_poly.entity_id
_entity_poly.type
_entity_poly.pdbx_seq_one_letter_code
_entity_poly.pdbx_strand_id
1 'polypeptide(L)'
;MDRFVSDGEARAAIAKGGRIEKVLVIAMRDGHGQGRAEFVPYLATTWRRGYVAIGLWSGQGARSWRDLTRLVGFFREEFKFLGPICVHEADDPKLRKLRTLFPASSVPGSEPDPKAPPHTS
;
A
#
# COMPACT_ATOMS: atom_id res chain seq x y z
N MET A 1 7.27 13.42 -6.14
CA MET A 1 6.26 12.56 -6.79
C MET A 1 5.29 12.10 -5.71
N ASP A 2 4.00 12.36 -5.91
CA ASP A 2 2.94 11.94 -5.00
C ASP A 2 2.81 10.41 -4.98
N ARG A 3 3.00 9.82 -3.80
CA ARG A 3 2.99 8.36 -3.56
C ARG A 3 1.58 7.81 -3.34
N PHE A 4 0.63 8.73 -3.18
CA PHE A 4 -0.77 8.44 -3.04
C PHE A 4 -1.48 8.88 -4.30
N VAL A 5 -2.54 8.15 -4.62
CA VAL A 5 -3.52 8.55 -5.61
C VAL A 5 -4.87 8.59 -4.91
N SER A 6 -5.58 9.71 -5.03
CA SER A 6 -6.96 9.76 -4.56
C SER A 6 -7.84 8.82 -5.39
N ASP A 7 -8.99 8.43 -4.84
CA ASP A 7 -9.97 7.63 -5.58
C ASP A 7 -10.40 8.35 -6.88
N GLY A 8 -10.64 9.67 -6.81
CA GLY A 8 -10.99 10.49 -7.96
C GLY A 8 -9.92 10.54 -9.04
N GLU A 9 -8.64 10.71 -8.68
CA GLU A 9 -7.53 10.64 -9.64
C GLU A 9 -7.41 9.26 -10.28
N ALA A 10 -7.56 8.19 -9.49
CA ALA A 10 -7.49 6.82 -10.00
C ALA A 10 -8.61 6.56 -11.01
N ARG A 11 -9.86 6.96 -10.70
CA ARG A 11 -10.99 6.87 -11.64
C ARG A 11 -10.78 7.69 -12.89
N ALA A 12 -10.30 8.93 -12.75
CA ALA A 12 -10.03 9.79 -13.89
C ALA A 12 -8.95 9.22 -14.82
N ALA A 13 -7.91 8.60 -14.26
CA ALA A 13 -6.88 7.92 -15.04
C ALA A 13 -7.44 6.70 -15.78
N ILE A 14 -8.27 5.88 -15.11
CA ILE A 14 -8.92 4.72 -15.73
C ILE A 14 -9.87 5.14 -16.84
N ALA A 15 -10.66 6.19 -16.63
CA ALA A 15 -11.55 6.75 -17.65
C ALA A 15 -10.78 7.26 -18.90
N LYS A 16 -9.51 7.65 -18.74
CA LYS A 16 -8.60 8.06 -19.83
C LYS A 16 -7.88 6.87 -20.50
N GLY A 17 -8.25 5.63 -20.18
CA GLY A 17 -7.65 4.41 -20.75
C GLY A 17 -6.51 3.82 -19.91
N GLY A 18 -6.23 4.39 -18.74
CA GLY A 18 -5.31 3.82 -17.78
C GLY A 18 -5.80 2.48 -17.24
N ARG A 19 -4.88 1.57 -16.94
CA ARG A 19 -5.16 0.29 -16.25
C ARG A 19 -4.33 0.09 -14.99
N ILE A 20 -4.93 -0.58 -14.01
CA ILE A 20 -4.23 -1.21 -12.89
C ILE A 20 -3.66 -2.53 -13.40
N GLU A 21 -2.35 -2.71 -13.26
CA GLU A 21 -1.63 -3.87 -13.75
C GLU A 21 -1.50 -4.95 -12.67
N LYS A 22 -1.24 -4.53 -11.42
CA LYS A 22 -1.07 -5.43 -10.28
C LYS A 22 -1.59 -4.77 -9.01
N VAL A 23 -2.17 -5.58 -8.12
CA VAL A 23 -2.54 -5.19 -6.77
C VAL A 23 -1.75 -6.02 -5.77
N LEU A 24 -0.98 -5.33 -4.94
CA LEU A 24 -0.29 -5.87 -3.79
C LEU A 24 -0.96 -5.35 -2.53
N VAL A 25 -1.21 -6.18 -1.54
CA VAL A 25 -1.77 -5.79 -0.25
C VAL A 25 -0.77 -6.15 0.83
N ILE A 26 -0.42 -5.17 1.66
CA ILE A 26 0.40 -5.39 2.84
C ILE A 26 -0.53 -5.47 4.05
N ALA A 27 -0.50 -6.61 4.75
CA ALA A 27 -1.14 -6.82 6.03
C ALA A 27 -0.21 -6.37 7.15
N MET A 28 -0.68 -5.44 7.98
CA MET A 28 0.05 -4.87 9.11
C MET A 28 -0.66 -5.30 10.38
N ARG A 29 0.07 -5.88 11.33
CA ARG A 29 -0.43 -6.13 12.69
C ARG A 29 0.24 -5.16 13.65
N ASP A 30 -0.43 -4.84 14.75
CA ASP A 30 0.20 -4.06 15.82
C ASP A 30 1.39 -4.83 16.44
N GLY A 31 2.23 -4.13 17.19
CA GLY A 31 3.59 -4.53 17.60
C GLY A 31 3.74 -5.83 18.41
N HIS A 32 2.65 -6.56 18.67
CA HIS A 32 2.68 -7.88 19.31
C HIS A 32 2.13 -9.01 18.43
N GLY A 33 1.77 -8.73 17.17
CA GLY A 33 1.23 -9.74 16.24
C GLY A 33 -0.14 -10.30 16.65
N GLN A 34 -0.77 -9.73 17.68
CA GLN A 34 -2.06 -10.15 18.24
C GLN A 34 -3.21 -9.21 17.86
N GLY A 35 -2.92 -8.01 17.36
CA GLY A 35 -3.93 -7.09 16.89
C GLY A 35 -4.57 -7.46 15.56
N ARG A 36 -5.72 -6.83 15.32
CA ARG A 36 -6.43 -6.94 14.04
C ARG A 36 -5.56 -6.39 12.92
N ALA A 37 -5.39 -7.18 11.87
CA ALA A 37 -4.64 -6.75 10.70
C ALA A 37 -5.31 -5.56 9.99
N GLU A 38 -4.49 -4.57 9.63
CA GLU A 38 -4.85 -3.53 8.68
C GLU A 38 -4.21 -3.81 7.32
N PHE A 39 -5.00 -3.68 6.26
CA PHE A 39 -4.62 -4.00 4.89
C PHE A 39 -4.44 -2.72 4.09
N VAL A 40 -3.25 -2.52 3.54
CA VAL A 40 -2.94 -1.37 2.68
C VAL A 40 -2.66 -1.85 1.26
N PRO A 41 -3.46 -1.42 0.26
CA PRO A 41 -3.23 -1.77 -1.13
C PRO A 41 -2.23 -0.83 -1.82
N TYR A 42 -1.37 -1.44 -2.61
CA TYR A 42 -0.39 -0.82 -3.49
C TYR A 42 -0.65 -1.28 -4.93
N LEU A 43 -0.68 -0.32 -5.85
CA LEU A 43 -1.10 -0.51 -7.23
C LEU A 43 0.07 -0.25 -8.16
N ALA A 44 0.39 -1.22 -9.01
CA ALA A 44 1.13 -0.94 -10.23
C ALA A 44 0.13 -0.44 -11.27
N THR A 45 0.43 0.69 -11.91
CA THR A 45 -0.50 1.35 -12.84
C THR A 45 0.24 1.78 -14.10
N THR A 46 -0.48 1.83 -15.21
CA THR A 46 0.07 2.29 -16.49
C THR A 46 0.35 3.81 -16.55
N TRP A 47 -0.25 4.61 -15.66
CA TRP A 47 -0.17 6.07 -15.69
C TRP A 47 0.78 6.66 -14.64
N ARG A 48 1.28 5.86 -13.70
CA ARG A 48 2.33 6.25 -12.74
C ARG A 48 3.39 5.16 -12.65
N ARG A 49 4.65 5.58 -12.68
CA ARG A 49 5.78 4.66 -12.47
C ARG A 49 5.82 4.21 -11.00
N GLY A 50 6.07 2.92 -10.79
CA GLY A 50 6.17 2.32 -9.46
C GLY A 50 4.82 1.97 -8.86
N TYR A 51 4.84 1.59 -7.59
CA TYR A 51 3.62 1.28 -6.84
C TYR A 51 3.08 2.55 -6.15
N VAL A 52 1.76 2.75 -6.24
CA VAL A 52 1.06 3.84 -5.55
C VAL A 52 -0.01 3.29 -4.61
N ALA A 53 -0.19 3.90 -3.45
CA ALA A 53 -1.26 3.54 -2.54
C ALA A 53 -2.50 4.42 -2.77
N ILE A 54 -3.69 3.91 -2.43
CA ILE A 54 -4.89 4.74 -2.39
C ILE A 54 -4.79 5.70 -1.20
N GLY A 55 -4.88 7.01 -1.44
CA GLY A 55 -4.80 8.03 -0.41
C GLY A 55 -6.08 8.16 0.44
N LEU A 56 -5.94 8.70 1.65
CA LEU A 56 -7.08 9.18 2.44
C LEU A 56 -7.70 10.43 1.79
N TRP A 57 -9.01 10.62 1.97
CA TRP A 57 -9.74 11.75 1.37
C TRP A 57 -9.23 13.11 1.87
N SER A 58 -8.86 13.23 3.15
CA SER A 58 -8.55 14.51 3.80
C SER A 58 -7.17 14.59 4.47
N GLY A 59 -6.17 13.81 4.05
CA GLY A 59 -4.87 13.84 4.72
C GLY A 59 -3.72 13.17 3.99
N GLN A 60 -2.52 13.31 4.57
CA GLN A 60 -1.33 12.54 4.19
C GLN A 60 -1.48 11.12 4.73
N GLY A 61 -1.52 10.12 3.84
CA GLY A 61 -1.50 8.71 4.25
C GLY A 61 -2.22 7.79 3.28
N ALA A 62 -1.88 6.50 3.38
CA ALA A 62 -2.61 5.46 2.68
C ALA A 62 -3.91 5.15 3.42
N ARG A 63 -4.98 4.92 2.67
CA ARG A 63 -6.19 4.29 3.18
C ARG A 63 -5.84 2.85 3.59
N SER A 64 -6.24 2.46 4.79
CA SER A 64 -6.18 1.07 5.26
C SER A 64 -7.58 0.47 5.35
N TRP A 65 -7.66 -0.84 5.27
CA TRP A 65 -8.88 -1.63 5.41
C TRP A 65 -8.72 -2.62 6.53
N ARG A 66 -9.78 -2.86 7.31
CA ARG A 66 -9.79 -3.86 8.39
C ARG A 66 -10.43 -5.19 8.00
N ASP A 67 -10.89 -5.27 6.76
CA ASP A 67 -11.62 -6.40 6.20
C ASP A 67 -11.15 -6.60 4.76
N LEU A 68 -10.52 -7.75 4.51
CA LEU A 68 -9.96 -8.10 3.22
C LEU A 68 -11.04 -8.32 2.17
N THR A 69 -12.20 -8.86 2.54
CA THR A 69 -13.33 -9.07 1.61
C THR A 69 -13.86 -7.73 1.11
N ARG A 70 -13.98 -6.73 1.99
CA ARG A 70 -14.35 -5.37 1.58
C ARG A 70 -13.30 -4.71 0.69
N LEU A 71 -12.01 -4.93 0.96
CA LEU A 71 -10.92 -4.44 0.11
C LEU A 71 -10.98 -5.08 -1.28
N VAL A 72 -11.21 -6.40 -1.36
CA VAL A 72 -11.37 -7.10 -2.63
C VAL A 72 -12.60 -6.57 -3.39
N GLY A 73 -13.75 -6.47 -2.72
CA GLY A 73 -14.98 -5.92 -3.28
C GLY A 73 -14.75 -4.54 -3.89
N PHE A 74 -14.07 -3.65 -3.18
CA PHE A 74 -13.69 -2.33 -3.68
C PHE A 74 -12.91 -2.40 -5.02
N PHE A 75 -11.92 -3.28 -5.16
CA PHE A 75 -11.20 -3.43 -6.43
C PHE A 75 -12.05 -4.04 -7.56
N ARG A 76 -12.92 -5.00 -7.23
CA ARG A 76 -13.80 -5.64 -8.22
C ARG A 76 -14.91 -4.70 -8.70
N GLU A 77 -15.48 -3.92 -7.79
CA GLU A 77 -16.67 -3.12 -8.03
C GLU A 77 -16.32 -1.73 -8.56
N GLU A 78 -15.38 -1.03 -7.92
CA GLU A 78 -15.06 0.35 -8.25
C GLU A 78 -14.06 0.47 -9.41
N PHE A 79 -13.05 -0.40 -9.43
CA PHE A 79 -11.99 -0.35 -10.44
C PHE A 79 -12.09 -1.45 -11.50
N LYS A 80 -13.07 -2.36 -11.38
CA LYS A 80 -13.25 -3.53 -12.28
C LYS A 80 -11.96 -4.34 -12.48
N PHE A 81 -11.08 -4.35 -11.48
CA PHE A 81 -9.83 -5.09 -11.57
C PHE A 81 -10.11 -6.57 -11.38
N LEU A 82 -9.90 -7.38 -12.42
CA LEU A 82 -10.15 -8.82 -12.41
C LEU A 82 -8.88 -9.67 -12.17
N GLY A 83 -7.72 -9.03 -12.07
CA GLY A 83 -6.44 -9.70 -11.84
C GLY A 83 -6.26 -10.25 -10.41
N PRO A 84 -5.11 -10.90 -10.15
CA PRO A 84 -4.77 -11.40 -8.82
C PRO A 84 -4.48 -10.25 -7.85
N ILE A 85 -4.89 -10.45 -6.60
CA ILE A 85 -4.59 -9.56 -5.47
C ILE A 85 -3.67 -10.34 -4.52
N CYS A 86 -2.38 -9.99 -4.50
CA CYS A 86 -1.39 -10.68 -3.68
C CYS A 86 -1.33 -10.06 -2.29
N VAL A 87 -1.53 -10.85 -1.24
CA VAL A 87 -1.44 -10.39 0.16
C VAL A 87 -0.12 -10.86 0.76
N HIS A 88 0.59 -9.97 1.42
CA HIS A 88 1.83 -10.25 2.15
C HIS A 88 1.75 -9.66 3.55
N GLU A 89 2.32 -10.35 4.53
CA GLU A 89 2.60 -9.78 5.84
C GLU A 89 3.71 -8.72 5.71
N ALA A 90 3.69 -7.69 6.56
CA ALA A 90 4.65 -6.58 6.49
C ALA A 90 6.13 -7.01 6.62
N ASP A 91 6.40 -8.12 7.29
CA ASP A 91 7.72 -8.70 7.50
C ASP A 91 8.11 -9.78 6.47
N ASP A 92 7.25 -10.06 5.48
CA ASP A 92 7.51 -11.09 4.46
C ASP A 92 8.83 -10.79 3.72
N PRO A 93 9.82 -11.70 3.76
CA PRO A 93 11.11 -11.54 3.08
C PRO A 93 10.97 -11.27 1.57
N LYS A 94 9.88 -11.72 0.93
CA LYS A 94 9.61 -11.46 -0.50
C LYS A 94 9.40 -9.97 -0.78
N LEU A 95 8.90 -9.21 0.20
CA LEU A 95 8.76 -7.76 0.09
C LEU A 95 10.11 -7.04 0.06
N ARG A 96 11.21 -7.63 0.57
CA ARG A 96 12.54 -6.99 0.54
C ARG A 96 13.00 -6.65 -0.88
N LYS A 97 12.66 -7.48 -1.86
CA LYS A 97 12.96 -7.25 -3.29
C LYS A 97 12.12 -6.13 -3.89
N LEU A 98 10.95 -5.88 -3.32
CA LEU A 98 10.02 -4.82 -3.73
C LEU A 98 10.22 -3.55 -2.89
N ARG A 99 10.96 -3.62 -1.79
CA ARG A 99 11.23 -2.52 -0.85
C ARG A 99 12.05 -1.38 -1.44
N THR A 100 12.72 -1.59 -2.58
CA THR A 100 13.31 -0.51 -3.38
C THR A 100 12.28 0.24 -4.23
N LEU A 101 11.14 -0.41 -4.52
CA LEU A 101 10.01 0.17 -5.24
C LEU A 101 9.05 0.90 -4.30
N PHE A 102 9.10 0.58 -2.99
CA PHE A 102 8.42 1.31 -1.94
C PHE A 102 9.40 2.31 -1.30
N PRO A 103 9.06 3.59 -1.17
CA PRO A 103 9.90 4.48 -0.38
C PRO A 103 9.88 4.07 1.10
N ALA A 104 10.98 4.29 1.81
CA ALA A 104 11.19 3.85 3.21
C ALA A 104 10.07 4.25 4.20
N SER A 105 9.27 5.26 3.85
CA SER A 105 8.16 5.77 4.66
C SER A 105 6.78 5.15 4.35
N SER A 106 6.69 4.29 3.33
CA SER A 106 5.46 3.59 2.93
C SER A 106 5.35 2.19 3.54
N VAL A 107 6.31 1.81 4.40
CA VAL A 107 6.17 0.67 5.30
C VAL A 107 5.93 1.26 6.70
N PRO A 108 4.68 1.40 7.17
CA PRO A 108 4.43 1.78 8.55
C PRO A 108 4.97 0.65 9.42
N GLY A 109 5.95 0.97 10.26
CA GLY A 109 6.75 -0.01 11.01
C GLY A 109 8.27 0.22 10.92
N SER A 110 8.73 1.19 10.12
CA SER A 110 10.06 1.79 10.29
C SER A 110 9.95 3.10 11.07
N GLU A 111 9.50 3.02 12.33
CA GLU A 111 10.00 4.01 13.29
C GLU A 111 11.51 3.75 13.44
N PRO A 112 12.38 4.75 13.32
CA PRO A 112 13.74 4.59 13.81
C PRO A 112 13.64 4.32 15.30
N ASP A 113 14.15 3.17 15.74
CA ASP A 113 14.28 2.85 17.16
C ASP A 113 14.93 4.05 17.87
N PRO A 114 14.23 4.73 18.81
CA PRO A 114 14.77 5.92 19.45
C PRO A 114 15.83 5.59 20.51
N LYS A 115 16.41 4.38 20.51
CA LYS A 115 17.32 3.90 21.57
C LYS A 115 18.60 3.24 21.06
N ALA A 116 19.11 3.62 19.89
CA ALA A 116 20.52 3.38 19.57
C ALA A 116 21.38 4.49 20.21
N PRO A 117 22.24 4.20 21.21
CA PRO A 117 23.14 5.20 21.74
C PRO A 117 24.14 5.64 20.67
N PRO A 118 24.54 6.93 20.62
CA PRO A 118 25.54 7.38 19.67
C PRO A 118 26.88 6.71 19.96
N HIS A 119 27.36 5.90 19.03
CA HIS A 119 28.74 5.47 18.99
C HIS A 119 29.61 6.72 18.86
N THR A 120 30.25 7.09 19.96
CA THR A 120 31.27 8.14 19.98
C THR A 120 32.58 7.45 19.60
N SER A 121 33.18 7.85 18.47
CA SER A 121 34.61 7.67 18.21
C SER A 121 35.35 8.92 18.64
#